data_AF-A0A1V5ATX8-F1
#
_entry.id   AF-A0A1V5ATX8-F1
#
_cell.length_a   1.000
_cell.length_b   1.000
_cell.length_c   1.000
_cell.angle_alpha   90.00
_cell.angle_beta   90.00
_cell.angle_gamma   90.00
#
_symmetry.space_group_name_H-M   'P 1'
#
loop_
_entity.id
_entity.type
_entity.pdbx_description
1 polymer ?
#
loop_
_entity_poly.entity_id
_entity_poly.type
_entity_poly.pdbx_seq_one_letter_code
_entity_poly.pdbx_strand_id
1 'polypeptide(L)'
;MAFVLILSLYLSVCQCAEENDLWLLLSSYEDISITVSDLAFFLATHGFNAKPEKSYVVVKFASGKEVYLTPNGAAPRLADLWMTPPSASGGPTKVISSDAVKVNVTYKMTTDEPFIKKVSRYTIFPVTPLGMCYDGSQKLFETYKSFGLNTTYLFDPSGFDSQGHLWVAVEDEDHANAWLAVDSYYGVMTKDDYYYHAPYSFADFRYLDSVNPKWKLS
;
A
#
# COMPACT_ATOMS: atom_id res chain seq x y z
N MET A 1 15.09 -39.27 42.89
CA MET A 1 13.88 -38.75 42.20
C MET A 1 14.32 -37.60 41.31
N ALA A 2 14.33 -37.78 40.00
CA ALA A 2 14.69 -36.73 39.04
C ALA A 2 13.40 -36.18 38.43
N PHE A 3 13.16 -34.87 38.59
CA PHE A 3 12.01 -34.18 38.02
C PHE A 3 12.43 -33.64 36.64
N VAL A 4 11.83 -34.16 35.57
CA VAL A 4 12.03 -33.66 34.20
C VAL A 4 11.01 -32.56 33.97
N LEU A 5 11.47 -31.31 33.91
CA LEU A 5 10.64 -30.17 33.50
C LEU A 5 10.54 -30.17 31.97
N ILE A 6 9.39 -30.55 31.44
CA ILE A 6 9.09 -30.42 30.01
C ILE A 6 8.68 -28.96 29.77
N LEU A 7 9.59 -28.19 29.18
CA LEU A 7 9.33 -26.81 28.77
C LEU A 7 8.52 -26.83 27.47
N SER A 8 7.21 -26.67 27.58
CA SER A 8 6.30 -26.49 26.44
C SER A 8 6.62 -25.15 25.75
N LEU A 9 7.41 -25.20 24.67
CA LEU A 9 7.59 -24.07 23.77
C LEU A 9 6.26 -23.84 23.04
N TYR A 10 5.44 -22.91 23.55
CA TYR A 10 4.34 -22.35 22.78
C TYR A 10 4.95 -21.50 21.67
N LEU A 11 5.07 -22.08 20.47
CA LEU A 11 5.30 -21.34 19.25
C LEU A 11 4.10 -20.42 19.05
N SER A 12 4.28 -19.14 19.36
CA SER A 12 3.32 -18.09 19.01
C SER A 12 3.32 -17.95 17.50
N VAL A 13 2.39 -18.63 16.83
CA VAL A 13 2.20 -18.53 15.38
C VAL A 13 1.74 -17.10 15.09
N CYS A 14 2.53 -16.41 14.28
CA CYS A 14 2.34 -15.03 13.87
C CYS A 14 0.94 -14.85 13.23
N GLN A 15 0.04 -14.11 13.90
CA GLN A 15 -1.36 -13.92 13.49
C GLN A 15 -1.56 -12.90 12.35
N CYS A 16 -0.49 -12.47 11.67
CA CYS A 16 -0.55 -11.41 10.64
C CYS A 16 -0.26 -11.91 9.20
N ALA A 17 -0.09 -13.22 8.99
CA ALA A 17 0.32 -13.78 7.68
C ALA A 17 -0.87 -14.05 6.73
N GLU A 18 -1.92 -14.72 7.19
CA GLU A 18 -2.99 -15.24 6.31
C GLU A 18 -3.77 -14.15 5.54
N GLU A 19 -3.97 -12.97 6.14
CA GLU A 19 -4.66 -11.85 5.49
C GLU A 19 -3.85 -11.26 4.34
N ASN A 20 -2.54 -11.12 4.53
CA ASN A 20 -1.62 -10.59 3.52
C ASN A 20 -1.40 -11.63 2.41
N ASP A 21 -1.29 -12.90 2.75
CA ASP A 21 -1.15 -13.99 1.78
C ASP A 21 -2.41 -14.11 0.91
N LEU A 22 -3.60 -13.98 1.50
CA LEU A 22 -4.85 -13.95 0.77
C LEU A 22 -4.89 -12.75 -0.19
N TRP A 23 -4.48 -11.57 0.29
CA TRP A 23 -4.46 -10.36 -0.51
C TRP A 23 -3.51 -10.48 -1.71
N LEU A 24 -2.30 -11.01 -1.50
CA LEU A 24 -1.32 -11.25 -2.57
C LEU A 24 -1.85 -12.24 -3.61
N LEU A 25 -2.50 -13.32 -3.15
CA LEU A 25 -3.09 -14.31 -4.02
C LEU A 25 -4.18 -13.70 -4.91
N LEU A 26 -5.05 -12.86 -4.34
CA LEU A 26 -6.11 -12.18 -5.09
C LEU A 26 -5.59 -11.15 -6.09
N SER A 27 -4.45 -10.54 -5.81
CA SER A 27 -3.78 -9.55 -6.67
C SER A 27 -2.87 -10.16 -7.73
N SER A 28 -2.80 -11.50 -7.84
CA SER A 28 -1.82 -12.18 -8.70
C SER A 28 -2.15 -12.13 -10.20
N TYR A 29 -3.43 -12.07 -10.58
CA TYR A 29 -3.91 -11.88 -11.95
C TYR A 29 -5.39 -11.46 -11.98
N GLU A 30 -5.93 -11.18 -13.17
CA GLU A 30 -7.34 -10.86 -13.38
C GLU A 30 -8.05 -12.00 -14.14
N ASP A 31 -9.29 -12.29 -13.76
CA ASP A 31 -10.18 -13.18 -14.51
C ASP A 31 -11.61 -12.67 -14.43
N ILE A 32 -12.03 -11.94 -15.47
CA ILE A 32 -13.36 -11.31 -15.59
C ILE A 32 -14.49 -12.35 -15.58
N SER A 33 -14.18 -13.62 -15.86
CA SER A 33 -15.15 -14.70 -15.92
C SER A 33 -15.27 -15.50 -14.62
N ILE A 34 -14.44 -15.21 -13.61
CA ILE A 34 -14.40 -16.00 -12.38
C ILE A 34 -15.74 -15.94 -11.64
N THR A 35 -16.31 -17.10 -11.35
CA THR A 35 -17.54 -17.19 -10.56
C THR A 35 -17.24 -17.31 -9.06
N VAL A 36 -18.28 -17.18 -8.22
CA VAL A 36 -18.15 -17.38 -6.75
C VAL A 36 -17.65 -18.79 -6.43
N SER A 37 -18.11 -19.79 -7.17
CA SER A 37 -17.67 -21.19 -6.99
C SER A 37 -16.22 -21.38 -7.42
N ASP A 38 -15.83 -20.79 -8.55
CA ASP A 38 -14.45 -20.88 -9.07
C ASP A 38 -13.46 -20.21 -8.11
N LEU A 39 -13.82 -19.03 -7.59
CA LEU A 39 -13.02 -18.31 -6.60
C LEU A 39 -12.88 -19.13 -5.31
N ALA A 40 -13.97 -19.70 -4.78
CA ALA A 40 -13.89 -20.53 -3.57
C ALA A 40 -13.02 -21.78 -3.79
N PHE A 41 -13.15 -22.43 -4.94
CA PHE A 41 -12.33 -23.58 -5.32
C PHE A 41 -10.85 -23.18 -5.44
N PHE A 42 -10.55 -22.09 -6.14
CA PHE A 42 -9.20 -21.54 -6.28
C PHE A 42 -8.56 -21.25 -4.92
N LEU A 43 -9.29 -20.63 -3.99
CA LEU A 43 -8.78 -20.34 -2.66
C LEU A 43 -8.53 -21.62 -1.85
N ALA A 44 -9.43 -22.60 -1.96
CA ALA A 44 -9.26 -23.90 -1.29
C ALA A 44 -8.03 -24.67 -1.78
N THR A 45 -7.73 -24.63 -3.09
CA THR A 45 -6.52 -25.25 -3.64
C THR A 45 -5.23 -24.55 -3.21
N HIS A 46 -5.32 -23.29 -2.76
CA HIS A 46 -4.22 -22.52 -2.20
C HIS A 46 -4.19 -22.53 -0.66
N GLY A 47 -4.93 -23.45 -0.02
CA GLY A 47 -4.86 -23.69 1.41
C GLY A 47 -5.77 -22.82 2.28
N PHE A 48 -6.62 -21.99 1.69
CA PHE A 48 -7.60 -21.20 2.43
C PHE A 48 -8.88 -22.01 2.71
N ASN A 49 -9.44 -21.86 3.91
CA ASN A 49 -10.76 -22.38 4.21
C ASN A 49 -11.83 -21.45 3.60
N ALA A 50 -12.12 -21.67 2.32
CA ALA A 50 -13.03 -20.85 1.53
C ALA A 50 -14.34 -21.60 1.24
N LYS A 51 -15.47 -20.92 1.49
CA LYS A 51 -16.82 -21.46 1.24
C LYS A 51 -17.60 -20.50 0.33
N PRO A 52 -18.18 -20.98 -0.78
CA PRO A 52 -19.03 -20.15 -1.62
C PRO A 52 -20.38 -19.89 -0.92
N GLU A 53 -20.83 -18.65 -0.98
CA GLU A 53 -22.20 -18.23 -0.66
C GLU A 53 -22.89 -17.73 -1.94
N LYS A 54 -24.12 -17.21 -1.84
CA LYS A 54 -24.91 -16.82 -3.03
C LYS A 54 -24.21 -15.82 -3.96
N SER A 55 -23.49 -14.84 -3.42
CA SER A 55 -22.89 -13.74 -4.19
C SER A 55 -21.48 -13.34 -3.75
N TYR A 56 -20.87 -14.12 -2.87
CA TYR A 56 -19.53 -13.89 -2.32
C TYR A 56 -18.96 -15.19 -1.77
N VAL A 57 -17.67 -15.21 -1.47
CA VAL A 57 -16.98 -16.32 -0.79
C VAL A 57 -16.66 -15.91 0.64
N VAL A 58 -16.88 -16.80 1.61
CA VAL A 58 -16.41 -16.61 2.98
C VAL A 58 -15.07 -17.32 3.12
N VAL A 59 -14.05 -16.63 3.62
CA VAL A 59 -12.78 -17.24 4.01
C VAL A 59 -12.65 -17.16 5.52
N LYS A 60 -12.40 -18.30 6.17
CA LYS A 60 -12.20 -18.38 7.62
C LYS A 60 -10.74 -18.66 7.94
N PHE A 61 -10.08 -17.71 8.58
CA PHE A 61 -8.69 -17.85 9.01
C PHE A 61 -8.56 -18.78 10.22
N ALA A 62 -7.35 -19.27 10.47
CA ALA A 62 -7.07 -20.15 11.62
C ALA A 62 -7.38 -19.45 12.96
N SER A 63 -7.31 -18.11 13.01
CA SER A 63 -7.70 -17.30 14.16
C SER A 63 -9.20 -17.34 14.46
N GLY A 64 -10.01 -17.88 13.54
CA GLY A 64 -11.47 -17.86 13.60
C GLY A 64 -12.10 -16.60 13.01
N LYS A 65 -11.30 -15.62 12.58
CA LYS A 65 -11.78 -14.43 11.86
C LYS A 65 -12.26 -14.82 10.46
N GLU A 66 -13.35 -14.21 10.03
CA GLU A 66 -13.91 -14.39 8.69
C GLU A 66 -13.74 -13.13 7.85
N VAL A 67 -13.49 -13.32 6.56
CA VAL A 67 -13.51 -12.27 5.53
C VAL A 67 -14.35 -12.73 4.35
N TYR A 68 -14.83 -11.78 3.57
CA TYR A 68 -15.79 -12.02 2.51
C TYR A 68 -15.21 -11.52 1.20
N LEU A 69 -15.32 -12.29 0.12
CA LEU A 69 -14.71 -11.97 -1.16
C LEU A 69 -15.75 -11.91 -2.27
N THR A 70 -15.77 -10.84 -3.06
CA THR A 70 -16.66 -10.71 -4.21
C THR A 70 -15.85 -10.85 -5.50
N PRO A 71 -16.08 -11.89 -6.31
CA PRO A 71 -15.40 -12.04 -7.60
C PRO A 71 -15.76 -10.87 -8.52
N ASN A 72 -14.83 -10.48 -9.40
CA ASN A 72 -15.04 -9.38 -10.35
C ASN A 72 -15.45 -8.08 -9.66
N GLY A 73 -14.72 -7.75 -8.60
CA GLY A 73 -14.90 -6.54 -7.83
C GLY A 73 -14.60 -5.26 -8.62
N ALA A 74 -14.64 -4.12 -7.93
CA ALA A 74 -14.39 -2.82 -8.56
C ALA A 74 -12.92 -2.60 -8.94
N ALA A 75 -12.00 -3.41 -8.41
CA ALA A 75 -10.58 -3.30 -8.68
C ALA A 75 -10.09 -4.38 -9.68
N PRO A 76 -9.04 -4.09 -10.46
CA PRO A 76 -8.41 -5.03 -11.40
C PRO A 76 -7.66 -6.15 -10.65
N ARG A 77 -8.41 -7.12 -10.11
CA ARG A 77 -7.92 -8.29 -9.35
C ARG A 77 -8.96 -9.41 -9.37
N LEU A 78 -8.65 -10.60 -8.85
CA LEU A 78 -9.58 -11.74 -8.83
C LEU A 78 -10.87 -11.47 -8.03
N ALA A 79 -10.75 -10.80 -6.88
CA ALA A 79 -11.89 -10.49 -6.03
C ALA A 79 -11.62 -9.29 -5.12
N ASP A 80 -12.66 -8.53 -4.81
CA ASP A 80 -12.63 -7.55 -3.72
C ASP A 80 -12.76 -8.27 -2.37
N LEU A 81 -12.09 -7.75 -1.34
CA LEU A 81 -12.08 -8.30 0.03
C LEU A 81 -12.84 -7.39 1.00
N TRP A 82 -13.67 -7.98 1.86
CA TRP A 82 -14.51 -7.31 2.85
C TRP A 82 -14.37 -7.94 4.24
N MET A 83 -14.52 -7.14 5.30
CA MET A 83 -14.51 -7.61 6.70
C MET A 83 -15.91 -7.89 7.25
N THR A 84 -16.96 -7.51 6.52
CA THR A 84 -18.37 -7.77 6.85
C THR A 84 -19.08 -8.32 5.62
N PRO A 85 -20.11 -9.17 5.79
CA PRO A 85 -20.85 -9.71 4.66
C PRO A 85 -21.48 -8.58 3.83
N PRO A 86 -21.34 -8.59 2.49
CA PRO A 86 -21.99 -7.60 1.64
C PRO A 86 -23.53 -7.74 1.77
N SER A 87 -24.21 -6.63 2.07
CA SER A 87 -25.67 -6.60 2.19
C SER A 87 -26.32 -6.16 0.88
N ALA A 88 -27.53 -6.67 0.60
CA ALA A 88 -28.27 -6.37 -0.63
C ALA A 88 -28.60 -4.88 -0.84
N SER A 89 -28.52 -4.05 0.22
CA SER A 89 -28.78 -2.60 0.20
C SER A 89 -27.52 -1.74 0.33
N GLY A 90 -26.36 -2.33 0.64
CA GLY A 90 -25.13 -1.57 0.90
C GLY A 90 -24.22 -1.40 -0.30
N GLY A 91 -24.39 -2.21 -1.35
CA GLY A 91 -23.39 -2.30 -2.43
C GLY A 91 -21.98 -2.65 -1.89
N PRO A 92 -20.97 -2.73 -2.77
CA PRO A 92 -19.59 -2.99 -2.36
C PRO A 92 -19.09 -1.81 -1.50
N THR A 93 -18.80 -2.05 -0.22
CA THR A 93 -18.29 -1.01 0.70
C THR A 93 -16.77 -0.86 0.56
N LYS A 94 -16.33 0.01 -0.36
CA LYS A 94 -14.93 0.33 -0.71
C LYS A 94 -13.97 0.32 0.51
N VAL A 95 -13.03 -0.63 0.57
CA VAL A 95 -12.00 -0.72 1.64
C VAL A 95 -10.82 0.23 1.41
N ILE A 96 -10.57 0.59 0.16
CA ILE A 96 -9.72 1.72 -0.21
C ILE A 96 -10.64 2.63 -0.98
N SER A 97 -10.84 3.85 -0.49
CA SER A 97 -11.65 4.81 -1.23
C SER A 97 -11.04 4.97 -2.62
N SER A 98 -11.87 5.07 -3.66
CA SER A 98 -11.39 5.09 -5.06
C SER A 98 -10.49 6.29 -5.37
N ASP A 99 -10.43 7.28 -4.47
CA ASP A 99 -9.59 8.47 -4.48
C ASP A 99 -8.33 8.34 -3.60
N ALA A 100 -8.16 7.24 -2.84
CA ALA A 100 -7.05 7.07 -1.91
C ALA A 100 -5.72 6.77 -2.61
N VAL A 101 -5.78 6.18 -3.80
CA VAL A 101 -4.67 6.10 -4.75
C VAL A 101 -5.05 6.90 -5.98
N LYS A 102 -4.28 7.93 -6.30
CA LYS A 102 -4.44 8.69 -7.53
C LYS A 102 -3.51 8.15 -8.60
N VAL A 103 -4.04 7.93 -9.80
CA VAL A 103 -3.32 7.33 -10.92
C VAL A 103 -2.93 8.42 -11.94
N ASN A 104 -1.71 8.37 -12.45
CA ASN A 104 -1.17 9.27 -13.48
C ASN A 104 -1.36 10.76 -13.15
N VAL A 105 -0.98 11.16 -11.94
CA VAL A 105 -1.11 12.54 -11.49
C VAL A 105 0.16 13.33 -11.79
N THR A 106 -0.05 14.55 -12.28
CA THR A 106 0.98 15.57 -12.37
C THR A 106 0.78 16.60 -11.26
N TYR A 107 1.80 16.83 -10.46
CA TYR A 107 1.82 17.85 -9.42
C TYR A 107 2.48 19.11 -9.96
N LYS A 108 1.92 20.29 -9.66
CA LYS A 108 2.55 21.56 -10.04
C LYS A 108 3.70 21.85 -9.08
N MET A 109 4.93 21.97 -9.59
CA MET A 109 6.09 22.37 -8.79
C MET A 109 5.90 23.78 -8.20
N THR A 110 6.17 23.93 -6.90
CA THR A 110 6.27 25.26 -6.26
C THR A 110 7.56 25.97 -6.67
N THR A 111 7.45 27.30 -6.80
CA THR A 111 8.59 28.19 -7.02
C THR A 111 8.83 29.11 -5.82
N ASP A 112 8.16 28.86 -4.69
CA ASP A 112 8.29 29.69 -3.49
C ASP A 112 9.62 29.41 -2.76
N GLU A 113 10.57 30.31 -2.94
CA GLU A 113 11.92 30.22 -2.36
C GLU A 113 11.94 30.11 -0.81
N PRO A 114 11.15 30.90 -0.05
CA PRO A 114 10.99 30.71 1.39
C PRO A 114 10.53 29.30 1.76
N PHE A 115 9.50 28.77 1.12
CA PHE A 115 8.99 27.43 1.37
C PHE A 115 10.02 26.35 1.03
N ILE A 116 10.68 26.44 -0.13
CA ILE A 116 11.74 25.50 -0.53
C ILE A 116 12.86 25.48 0.51
N LYS A 117 13.28 26.66 1.00
CA LYS A 117 14.31 26.75 2.05
C LYS A 117 13.83 26.20 3.39
N LYS A 118 12.56 26.39 3.74
CA LYS A 118 11.95 25.84 4.95
C LYS A 118 11.99 24.31 4.93
N VAL A 119 11.46 23.70 3.86
CA VAL A 119 11.46 22.22 3.68
C VAL A 119 12.88 21.67 3.68
N SER A 120 13.80 22.30 2.93
CA SER A 120 15.21 21.87 2.83
C SER A 120 15.95 21.85 4.18
N ARG A 121 15.47 22.61 5.18
CA ARG A 121 16.12 22.71 6.50
C ARG A 121 15.61 21.71 7.52
N TYR A 122 14.47 21.08 7.28
CA TYR A 122 13.90 20.09 8.22
C TYR A 122 14.66 18.76 8.22
N THR A 123 15.45 18.50 7.17
CA THR A 123 16.11 17.22 6.97
C THR A 123 17.54 17.43 6.49
N ILE A 124 18.47 16.62 6.98
CA ILE A 124 19.83 16.52 6.45
C ILE A 124 19.86 15.35 5.46
N PHE A 125 20.32 15.62 4.24
CA PHE A 125 20.41 14.62 3.17
C PHE A 125 21.83 14.06 3.02
N PRO A 126 21.97 12.79 2.60
CA PRO A 126 20.88 11.84 2.34
C PRO A 126 20.26 11.30 3.65
N VAL A 127 18.95 11.05 3.65
CA VAL A 127 18.21 10.48 4.79
C VAL A 127 18.55 9.00 4.98
N THR A 128 18.78 8.31 3.86
CA THR A 128 19.18 6.91 3.79
C THR A 128 20.16 6.72 2.62
N PRO A 129 21.00 5.66 2.65
CA PRO A 129 21.84 5.30 1.50
C PRO A 129 21.05 5.14 0.19
N LEU A 130 21.76 5.27 -0.94
CA LEU A 130 21.19 5.04 -2.26
C LEU A 130 20.59 3.63 -2.35
N GLY A 131 19.41 3.52 -2.98
CA GLY A 131 18.66 2.27 -3.10
C GLY A 131 17.67 2.00 -1.96
N MET A 132 17.69 2.78 -0.87
CA MET A 132 16.74 2.64 0.25
C MET A 132 15.56 3.62 0.17
N CYS A 133 15.01 3.84 -1.03
CA CYS A 133 13.99 4.87 -1.26
C CYS A 133 12.69 4.64 -0.47
N TYR A 134 12.35 3.39 -0.14
CA TYR A 134 11.18 3.03 0.68
C TYR A 134 11.33 3.50 2.13
N ASP A 135 12.44 3.17 2.78
CA ASP A 135 12.73 3.60 4.15
C ASP A 135 12.97 5.10 4.24
N GLY A 136 13.68 5.65 3.27
CA GLY A 136 13.96 7.07 3.18
C GLY A 136 12.70 7.91 3.01
N SER A 137 11.77 7.47 2.16
CA SER A 137 10.49 8.16 1.96
C SER A 137 9.57 8.09 3.17
N GLN A 138 9.51 6.96 3.88
CA GLN A 138 8.75 6.87 5.13
C GLN A 138 9.29 7.85 6.19
N LYS A 139 10.62 7.90 6.37
CA LYS A 139 11.25 8.87 7.28
C LYS A 139 10.97 10.32 6.89
N LEU A 140 11.06 10.65 5.60
CA LEU A 140 10.71 11.98 5.10
C LEU A 140 9.25 12.33 5.38
N PHE A 141 8.34 11.40 5.07
CA PHE A 141 6.91 11.58 5.27
C PHE A 141 6.58 11.85 6.73
N GLU A 142 7.10 11.04 7.65
CA GLU A 142 6.93 11.23 9.09
C GLU A 142 7.52 12.55 9.58
N THR A 143 8.71 12.91 9.08
CA THR A 143 9.39 14.16 9.43
C THR A 143 8.53 15.36 9.04
N TYR A 144 8.08 15.45 7.78
CA TYR A 144 7.28 16.59 7.31
C TYR A 144 5.89 16.64 7.97
N LYS A 145 5.25 15.49 8.17
CA LYS A 145 4.01 15.38 8.95
C LYS A 145 4.20 15.89 10.39
N SER A 146 5.32 15.60 11.04
CA SER A 146 5.61 16.08 12.40
C SER A 146 5.74 17.60 12.50
N PHE A 147 6.11 18.26 11.39
CA PHE A 147 6.12 19.71 11.25
C PHE A 147 4.77 20.30 10.78
N GLY A 148 3.73 19.47 10.70
CA GLY A 148 2.38 19.89 10.31
C GLY A 148 2.17 20.02 8.80
N LEU A 149 3.15 19.66 7.97
CA LEU A 149 3.05 19.84 6.53
C LEU A 149 2.19 18.74 5.90
N ASN A 150 1.36 19.11 4.92
CA ASN A 150 0.68 18.12 4.12
C ASN A 150 1.67 17.42 3.18
N THR A 151 1.63 16.10 3.13
CA THR A 151 2.62 15.28 2.41
C THR A 151 1.93 14.08 1.79
N THR A 152 2.33 13.73 0.58
CA THR A 152 1.87 12.54 -0.15
C THR A 152 3.06 11.74 -0.66
N TYR A 153 2.90 10.43 -0.79
CA TYR A 153 3.84 9.58 -1.52
C TYR A 153 3.60 9.67 -3.02
N LEU A 154 4.67 9.49 -3.78
CA LEU A 154 4.68 9.36 -5.22
C LEU A 154 5.50 8.12 -5.57
N PHE A 155 4.98 7.31 -6.47
CA PHE A 155 5.54 6.01 -6.79
C PHE A 155 5.51 5.76 -8.30
N ASP A 156 6.67 5.37 -8.83
CA ASP A 156 6.85 4.88 -10.18
C ASP A 156 7.37 3.43 -10.16
N PRO A 157 6.58 2.44 -10.57
CA PRO A 157 7.01 1.04 -10.60
C PRO A 157 8.09 0.75 -11.66
N SER A 158 8.25 1.63 -12.65
CA SER A 158 9.27 1.50 -13.70
C SER A 158 10.61 2.13 -13.31
N GLY A 159 10.64 2.88 -12.19
CA GLY A 159 11.85 3.50 -11.66
C GLY A 159 12.85 2.47 -11.08
N PHE A 160 14.13 2.85 -11.10
CA PHE A 160 15.30 2.20 -10.47
C PHE A 160 15.33 0.66 -10.54
N ASP A 161 16.12 0.10 -11.48
CA ASP A 161 16.35 -1.35 -11.66
C ASP A 161 15.09 -2.23 -11.67
N SER A 162 13.94 -1.69 -12.08
CA SER A 162 12.62 -2.36 -12.09
C SER A 162 12.09 -2.78 -10.70
N GLN A 163 12.65 -2.23 -9.62
CA GLN A 163 12.15 -2.44 -8.25
C GLN A 163 11.17 -1.34 -7.81
N GLY A 164 11.03 -0.29 -8.62
CA GLY A 164 10.19 0.87 -8.35
C GLY A 164 10.92 1.94 -7.53
N HIS A 165 10.57 3.20 -7.76
CA HIS A 165 11.10 4.35 -7.04
C HIS A 165 9.97 5.03 -6.27
N LEU A 166 10.21 5.24 -4.98
CA LEU A 166 9.30 5.93 -4.07
C LEU A 166 9.94 7.23 -3.57
N TRP A 167 9.18 8.32 -3.60
CA TRP A 167 9.56 9.60 -3.01
C TRP A 167 8.32 10.28 -2.40
N VAL A 168 8.48 11.49 -1.87
CA VAL A 168 7.38 12.28 -1.30
C VAL A 168 7.24 13.63 -1.99
N ALA A 169 6.04 14.22 -1.94
CA ALA A 169 5.84 15.64 -2.22
C ALA A 169 5.13 16.30 -1.05
N VAL A 170 5.58 17.52 -0.75
CA VAL A 170 5.07 18.36 0.34
C VAL A 170 4.28 19.52 -0.27
N GLU A 171 3.06 19.74 0.21
CA GLU A 171 2.21 20.82 -0.28
C GLU A 171 2.70 22.18 0.23
N ASP A 172 2.74 23.15 -0.68
CA ASP A 172 2.96 24.56 -0.36
C ASP A 172 1.63 25.17 0.10
N GLU A 173 1.48 25.33 1.41
CA GLU A 173 0.24 25.80 2.04
C GLU A 173 -0.19 27.20 1.59
N ASP A 174 0.77 28.03 1.16
CA ASP A 174 0.50 29.40 0.71
C ASP A 174 0.14 29.46 -0.79
N HIS A 175 0.37 28.37 -1.54
CA HIS A 175 0.12 28.28 -2.98
C HIS A 175 -0.71 27.05 -3.33
N ALA A 176 -2.02 27.27 -3.51
CA ALA A 176 -2.96 26.20 -3.83
C ALA A 176 -2.48 25.29 -4.98
N ASN A 177 -2.48 23.97 -4.71
CA ASN A 177 -2.04 22.92 -5.61
C ASN A 177 -0.57 23.00 -6.05
N ALA A 178 0.30 23.75 -5.37
CA ALA A 178 1.73 23.73 -5.59
C ALA A 178 2.42 22.80 -4.59
N TRP A 179 3.41 22.04 -5.06
CA TRP A 179 4.06 20.98 -4.30
C TRP A 179 5.57 21.03 -4.51
N LEU A 180 6.32 20.56 -3.52
CA LEU A 180 7.75 20.35 -3.61
C LEU A 180 8.04 18.86 -3.49
N ALA A 181 8.54 18.26 -4.56
CA ALA A 181 9.00 16.88 -4.52
C ALA A 181 10.34 16.78 -3.78
N VAL A 182 10.49 15.73 -2.98
CA VAL A 182 11.67 15.48 -2.15
C VAL A 182 12.06 14.01 -2.28
N ASP A 183 13.27 13.78 -2.76
CA ASP A 183 13.91 12.47 -2.78
C ASP A 183 14.75 12.25 -1.51
N SER A 184 14.68 11.05 -0.96
CA SER A 184 15.39 10.69 0.28
C SER A 184 16.91 10.73 0.18
N TYR A 185 17.47 10.58 -1.02
CA TYR A 185 18.90 10.64 -1.27
C TYR A 185 19.31 12.00 -1.83
N TYR A 186 18.61 12.49 -2.85
CA TYR A 186 18.99 13.71 -3.59
C TYR A 186 18.46 15.02 -2.98
N GLY A 187 17.51 14.97 -2.05
CA GLY A 187 16.95 16.17 -1.41
C GLY A 187 15.76 16.78 -2.15
N VAL A 188 15.65 18.11 -2.13
CA VAL A 188 14.55 18.83 -2.78
C VAL A 188 14.73 18.89 -4.29
N MET A 189 13.68 18.55 -5.04
CA MET A 189 13.72 18.42 -6.50
C MET A 189 13.15 19.67 -7.16
N THR A 190 14.02 20.58 -7.60
CA THR A 190 13.59 21.88 -8.21
C THR A 190 13.94 22.03 -9.68
N LYS A 191 14.58 21.01 -10.28
CA LYS A 191 15.11 21.07 -11.65
C LYS A 191 14.72 19.89 -12.52
N ASP A 192 14.11 18.86 -11.93
CA ASP A 192 13.77 17.63 -12.61
C ASP A 192 12.27 17.40 -12.54
N ASP A 193 11.64 17.48 -13.71
CA ASP A 193 10.19 17.36 -13.88
C ASP A 193 9.70 15.93 -13.64
N TYR A 194 10.58 14.92 -13.77
CA TYR A 194 10.26 13.52 -13.52
C TYR A 194 9.58 13.31 -12.15
N TYR A 195 10.09 13.99 -11.12
CA TYR A 195 9.59 13.86 -9.74
C TYR A 195 8.20 14.46 -9.51
N TYR A 196 7.66 15.16 -10.51
CA TYR A 196 6.33 15.75 -10.47
C TYR A 196 5.29 14.96 -11.27
N HIS A 197 5.73 13.90 -11.95
CA HIS A 197 4.89 12.97 -12.68
C HIS A 197 4.97 11.59 -12.04
N ALA A 198 3.90 11.15 -11.39
CA ALA A 198 3.86 9.84 -10.77
C ALA A 198 2.71 8.99 -11.34
N PRO A 199 3.00 7.76 -11.79
CA PRO A 199 1.97 6.77 -12.11
C PRO A 199 1.02 6.54 -10.95
N TYR A 200 1.52 6.58 -9.70
CA TYR A 200 0.70 6.46 -8.50
C TYR A 200 1.08 7.49 -7.44
N SER A 201 0.09 8.04 -6.75
CA SER A 201 0.30 8.84 -5.54
C SER A 201 -0.74 8.52 -4.48
N PHE A 202 -0.33 8.56 -3.21
CA PHE A 202 -1.16 8.12 -2.10
C PHE A 202 -0.75 8.76 -0.77
N ALA A 203 -1.72 8.95 0.12
CA ALA A 203 -1.51 9.62 1.41
C ALA A 203 -1.03 8.69 2.54
N ASP A 204 -0.98 7.38 2.31
CA ASP A 204 -0.62 6.39 3.32
C ASP A 204 0.25 5.30 2.71
N PHE A 205 1.38 4.99 3.37
CA PHE A 205 2.36 4.01 2.88
C PHE A 205 1.74 2.63 2.66
N ARG A 206 0.69 2.27 3.42
CA ARG A 206 -0.02 0.99 3.27
C ARG A 206 -0.64 0.80 1.89
N TYR A 207 -0.88 1.87 1.13
CA TYR A 207 -1.40 1.77 -0.23
C TYR A 207 -0.35 1.37 -1.27
N LEU A 208 0.95 1.45 -0.93
CA LEU A 208 2.03 0.94 -1.78
C LEU A 208 1.84 -0.55 -2.09
N ASP A 209 1.36 -1.33 -1.12
CA ASP A 209 1.06 -2.75 -1.32
C ASP A 209 0.11 -2.97 -2.50
N SER A 210 -0.88 -2.10 -2.64
CA SER A 210 -1.89 -2.19 -3.69
C SER A 210 -1.38 -1.88 -5.08
N VAL A 211 -0.21 -1.24 -5.20
CA VAL A 211 0.36 -0.81 -6.49
C VAL A 211 1.73 -1.44 -6.77
N ASN A 212 2.36 -2.08 -5.77
CA ASN A 212 3.62 -2.80 -5.91
C ASN A 212 3.66 -4.02 -4.98
N PRO A 213 3.14 -5.19 -5.37
CA PRO A 213 3.18 -6.38 -4.51
C PRO A 213 4.59 -7.00 -4.37
N LYS A 214 5.57 -6.60 -5.20
CA LYS A 214 6.88 -7.27 -5.29
C LYS A 214 7.89 -6.85 -4.22
N TRP A 215 7.75 -5.67 -3.59
CA TRP A 215 8.77 -5.15 -2.66
C TRP A 215 8.83 -5.87 -1.31
N LYS A 216 7.79 -6.64 -0.93
CA LYS A 216 7.77 -7.45 0.30
C LYS A 216 8.49 -8.79 0.19
N LEU A 217 8.90 -9.20 -1.02
CA LEU A 217 9.48 -10.51 -1.30
C LEU A 217 11.02 -10.53 -1.27
N SER A 218 11.66 -9.45 -0.77
CA SER A 218 13.13 -9.35 -0.60
C SER A 218 13.56 -9.37 0.86
#